data_AF-A0A430G3H7-F1
#
_entry.id   AF-A0A430G3H7-F1
#
_cell.length_a   1.000
_cell.length_b   1.000
_cell.length_c   1.000
_cell.angle_alpha   90.00
_cell.angle_beta   90.00
_cell.angle_gamma   90.00
#
_symmetry.space_group_name_H-M   'P 1'
#
loop_
_entity.id
_entity.type
_entity.pdbx_description
1 polymer ?
#
loop_
_entity_poly.entity_id
_entity_poly.type
_entity_poly.pdbx_seq_one_letter_code
_entity_poly.pdbx_strand_id
1 'polypeptide(L)'
;MVRGAAEAGIALHVESAASTPWASVTFTGARHRLRAVAPASPALDIWLATLSEAEFRLRGHLVADLAVAEEARANGQAEVTLEILTVEDC
;
A
#
# COMPACT_ATOMS: atom_id res chain seq x y z
N MET A 1 1.08 -6.92 -2.76
CA MET A 1 1.89 -6.12 -1.83
C MET A 1 2.88 -6.95 -1.02
N VAL A 2 2.47 -7.72 0.01
CA VAL A 2 3.41 -8.53 0.84
C VAL A 2 4.28 -9.48 0.00
N ARG A 3 3.70 -10.12 -1.01
CA ARG A 3 4.46 -10.95 -1.97
C ARG A 3 5.50 -10.15 -2.76
N GLY A 4 5.16 -8.95 -3.23
CA GLY A 4 6.08 -8.08 -3.96
C GLY A 4 7.20 -7.52 -3.09
N ALA A 5 6.92 -7.25 -1.81
CA ALA A 5 7.95 -6.92 -0.82
C ALA A 5 8.91 -8.10 -0.63
N ALA A 6 8.38 -9.32 -0.47
CA ALA A 6 9.20 -10.52 -0.32
C ALA A 6 10.06 -10.81 -1.57
N GLU A 7 9.52 -10.59 -2.78
CA GLU A 7 10.27 -10.67 -4.05
C GLU A 7 11.41 -9.65 -4.14
N ALA A 8 11.23 -8.48 -3.51
CA ALA A 8 12.28 -7.47 -3.36
C ALA A 8 13.21 -7.72 -2.15
N GLY A 9 13.07 -8.85 -1.45
CA GLY A 9 13.88 -9.20 -0.28
C GLY A 9 13.52 -8.42 1.00
N ILE A 10 12.35 -7.79 1.05
CA ILE A 10 11.89 -6.98 2.18
C ILE A 10 10.96 -7.81 3.06
N ALA A 11 11.33 -7.96 4.33
CA ALA A 11 10.48 -8.56 5.35
C ALA A 11 9.44 -7.54 5.85
N LEU A 12 8.35 -7.38 5.10
CA LEU A 12 7.23 -6.50 5.44
C LEU A 12 6.19 -7.25 6.28
N HIS A 13 5.84 -6.71 7.44
CA HIS A 13 4.79 -7.20 8.32
C HIS A 13 3.63 -6.21 8.37
N VAL A 14 2.41 -6.67 8.03
CA VAL A 14 1.21 -5.83 8.11
C VAL A 14 0.67 -5.89 9.53
N GLU A 15 0.62 -4.75 10.22
CA GLU A 15 0.12 -4.64 11.59
C GLU A 15 -1.40 -4.41 11.61
N SER A 16 -1.91 -3.61 10.68
CA SER A 16 -3.34 -3.36 10.58
C SER A 16 -3.76 -3.06 9.14
N ALA A 17 -5.02 -3.38 8.87
CA ALA A 17 -5.68 -3.11 7.61
C ALA A 17 -7.12 -2.68 7.89
N ALA A 18 -7.48 -1.51 7.38
CA ALA A 18 -8.85 -1.00 7.44
C ALA A 18 -9.33 -0.66 6.03
N SER A 19 -10.62 -0.82 5.80
CA SER A 19 -11.28 -0.47 4.54
C SER A 19 -12.55 0.30 4.84
N THR A 20 -12.73 1.42 4.15
CA THR A 20 -13.91 2.27 4.29
C THR A 20 -14.55 2.44 2.91
N PRO A 21 -15.87 2.22 2.78
CA PRO A 21 -16.58 2.49 1.53
C PRO A 21 -16.33 3.92 1.06
N TRP A 22 -16.14 4.08 -0.24
CA TRP A 22 -15.91 5.36 -0.88
C TRP A 22 -16.68 5.44 -2.19
N ALA A 23 -17.19 6.62 -2.51
CA ALA A 23 -17.82 6.89 -3.79
C ALA A 23 -17.50 8.31 -4.26
N SER A 24 -17.52 8.48 -5.57
CA SER A 24 -17.48 9.74 -6.30
C SER A 24 -18.73 9.85 -7.18
N VAL A 25 -18.83 10.91 -7.98
CA VAL A 25 -19.93 11.07 -8.93
C VAL A 25 -19.98 9.94 -9.97
N THR A 26 -18.82 9.37 -10.34
CA THR A 26 -18.71 8.41 -11.46
C THR A 26 -18.24 7.02 -11.04
N PHE A 27 -17.75 6.85 -9.82
CA PHE A 27 -17.17 5.58 -9.36
C PHE A 27 -17.56 5.25 -7.93
N THR A 28 -17.77 3.98 -7.65
CA THR A 28 -17.89 3.38 -6.31
C THR A 28 -16.66 2.52 -6.02
N GLY A 29 -16.37 2.33 -4.74
CA GLY A 29 -15.31 1.43 -4.30
C GLY A 29 -14.97 1.64 -2.82
N ALA A 30 -13.67 1.65 -2.52
CA ALA A 30 -13.20 1.70 -1.14
C ALA A 30 -11.85 2.41 -1.01
N ARG A 31 -11.65 3.10 0.12
CA ARG A 31 -10.35 3.58 0.57
C ARG A 31 -9.82 2.60 1.61
N HIS A 32 -8.64 2.06 1.38
CA HIS A 32 -7.95 1.16 2.30
C HIS A 32 -6.79 1.88 2.96
N ARG A 33 -6.60 1.63 4.24
CA ARG A 33 -5.46 2.11 5.02
C ARG A 33 -4.74 0.91 5.62
N LEU A 34 -3.48 0.71 5.24
CA LEU A 34 -2.65 -0.39 5.68
C LEU A 34 -1.47 0.16 6.47
N ARG A 35 -1.29 -0.30 7.72
CA ARG A 35 -0.09 -0.02 8.50
C ARG A 35 0.81 -1.24 8.48
N ALA A 36 2.08 -1.03 8.17
CA ALA A 36 3.06 -2.09 8.10
C ALA A 36 4.41 -1.65 8.68
N VAL A 37 5.18 -2.63 9.13
CA VAL A 37 6.54 -2.45 9.63
C VAL A 37 7.52 -3.32 8.84
N ALA A 38 8.72 -2.80 8.65
CA ALA A 38 9.83 -3.53 8.02
C ALA A 38 11.17 -3.03 8.55
N PRO A 39 12.25 -3.82 8.45
CA PRO A 39 13.59 -3.31 8.65
C PRO A 39 13.89 -2.13 7.72
N ALA A 40 14.37 -1.03 8.28
CA ALA A 40 14.76 0.14 7.50
C ALA A 40 15.95 -0.24 6.61
N SER A 41 15.79 -0.09 5.29
CA SER A 41 16.82 -0.47 4.33
C SER A 41 16.66 0.31 3.02
N PRO A 42 17.74 0.50 2.24
CA PRO A 42 17.64 1.13 0.91
C PRO A 42 16.72 0.36 -0.04
N ALA A 43 16.62 -0.97 0.10
CA ALA A 43 15.72 -1.80 -0.68
C ALA A 43 14.25 -1.45 -0.39
N LEU A 44 13.90 -1.24 0.89
CA LEU A 44 12.57 -0.75 1.28
C LEU A 44 12.28 0.61 0.66
N ASP A 45 13.24 1.53 0.68
CA ASP A 45 13.06 2.89 0.15
C ASP A 45 12.76 2.87 -1.35
N ILE A 46 13.54 2.09 -2.11
CA ILE A 46 13.33 1.89 -3.54
C ILE A 46 11.96 1.25 -3.78
N TRP A 47 11.62 0.21 -3.02
CA TRP A 47 10.35 -0.48 -3.20
C TRP A 47 9.15 0.44 -2.92
N LEU A 48 9.17 1.20 -1.82
CA LEU A 48 8.14 2.19 -1.50
C LEU A 48 8.00 3.26 -2.60
N ALA A 49 9.13 3.75 -3.13
CA ALA A 49 9.11 4.71 -4.24
C ALA A 49 8.51 4.12 -5.53
N THR A 50 8.66 2.81 -5.78
CA THR A 50 8.04 2.15 -6.93
C THR A 50 6.55 1.87 -6.76
N LEU A 51 6.01 1.90 -5.53
CA LEU A 51 4.62 1.54 -5.28
C LEU A 51 3.61 2.49 -5.93
N SER A 52 3.92 3.80 -6.01
CA SER A 52 3.05 4.79 -6.65
C SER A 52 2.95 4.62 -8.16
N GLU A 53 3.94 3.97 -8.78
CA GLU A 53 3.98 3.69 -10.23
C GLU A 53 3.49 2.28 -10.56
N ALA A 54 3.29 1.43 -9.55
CA ALA A 54 2.93 0.03 -9.75
C ALA A 54 1.44 -0.11 -10.06
N GLU A 55 1.13 -0.74 -11.20
CA GLU A 55 -0.24 -1.11 -11.55
C GLU A 55 -0.66 -2.38 -10.80
N PHE A 56 -1.65 -2.24 -9.91
CA PHE A 56 -2.24 -3.37 -9.19
C PHE A 56 -3.63 -3.70 -9.75
N ARG A 57 -3.80 -4.92 -10.28
CA ARG A 57 -5.13 -5.47 -10.60
C ARG A 57 -5.61 -6.36 -9.45
N LEU A 58 -6.77 -6.01 -8.89
CA LEU A 58 -7.51 -6.84 -7.96
C LEU A 58 -8.70 -7.46 -8.69
N ARG A 59 -9.15 -8.65 -8.30
CA ARG A 59 -10.32 -9.26 -8.96
C ARG A 59 -11.56 -8.38 -8.73
N GLY A 60 -12.17 -7.91 -9.82
CA GLY A 60 -13.35 -7.04 -9.81
C GLY A 60 -13.10 -5.61 -9.32
N HIS A 61 -11.85 -5.21 -9.09
CA HIS A 61 -11.51 -3.87 -8.62
C HIS A 61 -10.21 -3.38 -9.25
N LEU A 62 -10.18 -2.11 -9.63
CA LEU A 62 -8.98 -1.42 -10.09
C LEU A 62 -8.40 -0.59 -8.94
N VAL A 63 -7.09 -0.68 -8.70
CA VAL A 63 -6.41 0.30 -7.83
C VAL A 63 -6.27 1.61 -8.61
N ALA A 64 -7.05 2.60 -8.22
CA ALA A 64 -7.05 3.92 -8.85
C ALA A 64 -5.93 4.82 -8.32
N ASP A 65 -5.54 4.62 -7.06
CA ASP A 65 -4.45 5.36 -6.42
C ASP A 65 -3.78 4.51 -5.34
N LEU A 66 -2.48 4.69 -5.16
CA LEU A 66 -1.71 4.12 -4.06
C LEU A 66 -0.61 5.09 -3.65
N ALA A 67 -0.63 5.50 -2.39
CA ALA A 67 0.36 6.41 -1.83
C ALA A 67 0.89 5.94 -0.48
N VAL A 68 2.12 6.32 -0.18
CA VAL A 68 2.67 6.29 1.18
C VAL A 68 2.16 7.53 1.90
N ALA A 69 1.22 7.37 2.81
CA ALA A 69 0.60 8.49 3.54
C ALA A 69 1.46 8.95 4.72
N GLU A 70 2.07 8.00 5.43
CA GLU A 70 2.94 8.28 6.57
C GLU A 70 4.12 7.32 6.57
N GLU A 71 5.27 7.84 6.97
CA GLU A 71 6.49 7.06 7.14
C GLU A 71 7.23 7.56 8.39
N ALA A 72 7.53 6.64 9.29
CA ALA A 72 8.32 6.91 10.49
C ALA A 72 9.46 5.90 10.60
N ARG A 73 10.64 6.36 11.01
CA ARG A 73 11.83 5.51 11.16
C ARG A 73 12.41 5.66 12.55
N ALA A 74 12.60 4.53 13.23
CA ALA A 74 13.22 4.49 14.54
C ALA A 74 13.89 3.14 14.78
N ASN A 75 15.06 3.14 15.42
CA ASN A 75 15.74 1.92 15.88
C ASN A 75 15.95 0.85 14.80
N GLY A 76 16.24 1.27 13.55
CA GLY A 76 16.44 0.35 12.43
C GLY A 76 15.15 -0.29 11.88
N GLN A 77 14.00 0.19 12.30
CA GLN A 77 12.69 -0.17 11.77
C GLN A 77 12.06 1.04 11.05
N ALA A 78 11.30 0.73 10.01
CA ALA A 78 10.43 1.66 9.31
C ALA A 78 8.99 1.22 9.52
N GLU A 79 8.17 2.17 9.94
CA GLU A 79 6.73 2.06 10.00
C GLU A 79 6.16 2.87 8.84
N VAL A 80 5.31 2.24 8.04
CA VAL A 80 4.69 2.84 6.87
C VAL A 80 3.18 2.70 6.94
N THR A 81 2.50 3.78 6.61
CA THR A 81 1.08 3.75 6.33
C THR A 81 0.85 3.96 4.84
N LEU A 82 0.17 3.01 4.23
CA LEU A 82 -0.22 3.05 2.83
C LEU A 82 -1.71 3.37 2.74
N GLU A 83 -2.06 4.27 1.83
CA GLU A 83 -3.42 4.53 1.43
C GLU A 83 -3.64 4.06 0.00
N ILE A 84 -4.70 3.27 -0.19
CA ILE A 84 -5.01 2.63 -1.47
C ILE A 84 -6.46 2.97 -1.80
N LEU A 85 -6.70 3.51 -2.98
CA LEU A 85 -8.04 3.72 -3.51
C LEU A 85 -8.35 2.63 -4.52
N THR A 86 -9.44 1.90 -4.30
CA THR A 86 -9.96 0.95 -5.28
C THR A 86 -11.30 1.41 -5.80
N VAL A 87 -11.53 1.23 -7.10
CA VAL A 87 -12.84 1.37 -7.75
C VAL A 87 -13.33 0.00 -8.22
N GLU A 88 -14.64 -0.21 -8.18
CA GLU A 88 -15.29 -1.43 -8.70
C GLU A 88 -15.23 -1.45 -10.24
N ASP A 89 -14.94 -2.61 -10.82
CA ASP A 89 -14.96 -2.82 -12.28
C ASP A 89 -16.43 -3.00 -12.73
N CYS A 90 -16.92 -2.10 -13.60
CA CYS A 90 -18.30 -2.11 -14.11
C CYS A 90 -18.49 -3.07 -15.28
#